data_AF-A0A5C3NES7-F1
#
_entry.id   AF-A0A5C3NES7-F1
#
_cell.length_a   1.000
_cell.length_b   1.000
_cell.length_c   1.000
_cell.angle_alpha   90.00
_cell.angle_beta   90.00
_cell.angle_gamma   90.00
#
_symmetry.space_group_name_H-M   'P 1'
#
loop_
_entity.id
_entity.type
_entity.pdbx_description
1 polymer ?
#
loop_
_entity_poly.entity_id
_entity_poly.type
_entity_poly.pdbx_seq_one_letter_code
_entity_poly.pdbx_strand_id
1 'polypeptide(L)'
;MDFASGSQFPGGPAFSSLTNESQSTEFIRFLEELISSHLRGDPSDRLSKSVWIPATTGLTEYFIFAFPAPGTLRWDLMPEKVKLVGLTMDVLQRVLARVEGLFVDSGDYAIKIFKAMFSLCFRLHVWPEIKEELPTDVPHPSKVKADVLKTMIAWIRALSSGLSTVGKGGEPCWEMLRMVLTSCIELVQELLDLPSNPNFPLHVSLMNAPRIRHADPEGEELTPDFTIQTAHEILPLCSLVFETITSTLSPPLICQGFLVDIGRQILVLGRSVFDFCYSRGNKEYANRAMCLAQIMNTGRLLSTSCLAGSKCSFDYMASTLFWRRMCLGPQDLEGTGCSVLTVVFA
;
A
#
# COMPACT_ATOMS: atom_id res chain seq x y z
N MET A 1 -11.68 -34.14 4.63
CA MET A 1 -12.64 -33.33 3.85
C MET A 1 -11.93 -32.96 2.57
N ASP A 2 -12.39 -33.50 1.45
CA ASP A 2 -11.81 -33.21 0.14
C ASP A 2 -12.42 -31.91 -0.38
N PHE A 3 -11.57 -30.89 -0.55
CA PHE A 3 -11.97 -29.56 -1.01
C PHE A 3 -11.63 -29.44 -2.51
N ALA A 4 -12.64 -29.43 -3.37
CA ALA A 4 -12.48 -29.21 -4.81
C ALA A 4 -12.63 -27.72 -5.16
N SER A 5 -11.65 -27.20 -5.91
CA SER A 5 -11.56 -25.93 -6.65
C SER A 5 -12.25 -24.66 -6.09
N GLY A 6 -11.46 -23.82 -5.43
CA GLY A 6 -11.20 -22.45 -5.90
C GLY A 6 -12.18 -21.30 -5.61
N SER A 7 -13.45 -21.52 -5.23
CA SER A 7 -14.42 -20.40 -5.15
C SER A 7 -15.32 -20.38 -3.91
N GLN A 8 -15.03 -21.21 -2.90
CA GLN A 8 -15.86 -21.32 -1.70
C GLN A 8 -15.03 -21.29 -0.43
N PHE A 9 -15.54 -20.56 0.58
CA PHE A 9 -15.07 -20.66 1.95
C PHE A 9 -15.39 -22.06 2.51
N PRO A 10 -14.57 -22.61 3.43
CA PRO A 10 -14.91 -23.85 4.11
C PRO A 10 -16.24 -23.69 4.86
N GLY A 11 -17.29 -24.35 4.36
CA GLY A 11 -18.64 -24.25 4.93
C GLY A 11 -19.35 -22.90 4.70
N GLY A 12 -18.84 -22.04 3.81
CA GLY A 12 -19.40 -20.72 3.52
C GLY A 12 -20.07 -20.62 2.14
N PRO A 13 -20.79 -19.52 1.86
CA PRO A 13 -21.39 -19.27 0.55
C PRO A 13 -20.33 -19.02 -0.54
N ALA A 14 -20.71 -19.19 -1.80
CA ALA A 14 -19.86 -18.89 -2.94
C ALA A 14 -19.69 -17.38 -3.14
N PHE A 15 -18.49 -16.92 -3.48
CA PHE A 15 -18.22 -15.49 -3.68
C PHE A 15 -18.97 -14.89 -4.89
N SER A 16 -19.27 -15.70 -5.91
CA SER A 16 -19.96 -15.27 -7.14
C SER A 16 -21.44 -14.93 -6.93
N SER A 17 -22.02 -15.26 -5.78
CA SER A 17 -23.42 -14.99 -5.45
C SER A 17 -23.61 -13.75 -4.59
N LEU A 18 -22.81 -12.69 -4.79
CA LEU A 18 -22.86 -11.45 -3.99
C LEU A 18 -23.38 -10.24 -4.79
N THR A 19 -24.19 -10.49 -5.82
CA THR A 19 -24.74 -9.41 -6.66
C THR A 19 -25.92 -8.69 -6.01
N ASN A 20 -26.53 -9.25 -4.96
CA ASN A 20 -27.70 -8.68 -4.28
C ASN A 20 -27.38 -8.22 -2.85
N GLU A 21 -27.99 -7.12 -2.39
CA GLU A 21 -27.81 -6.54 -1.03
C GLU A 21 -28.16 -7.52 0.12
N SER A 22 -29.11 -8.43 -0.09
CA SER A 22 -29.41 -9.45 0.93
C SER A 22 -28.25 -10.43 1.13
N GLN A 23 -27.50 -10.71 0.06
CA GLN A 23 -26.40 -11.66 0.07
C GLN A 23 -25.12 -11.05 0.68
N SER A 24 -24.89 -9.75 0.49
CA SER A 24 -23.77 -9.04 1.13
C SER A 24 -23.92 -9.00 2.65
N THR A 25 -25.13 -8.75 3.17
CA THR A 25 -25.40 -8.75 4.62
C THR A 25 -25.17 -10.13 5.24
N GLU A 26 -25.66 -11.20 4.60
CA GLU A 26 -25.42 -12.57 5.06
C GLU A 26 -23.93 -12.91 5.07
N PHE A 27 -23.20 -12.48 4.05
CA PHE A 27 -21.77 -12.71 3.94
C PHE A 27 -20.96 -11.92 4.98
N ILE A 28 -21.35 -10.68 5.27
CA ILE A 28 -20.78 -9.89 6.37
C ILE A 28 -20.94 -10.64 7.69
N ARG A 29 -22.15 -11.12 7.99
CA ARG A 29 -22.40 -11.89 9.22
C ARG A 29 -21.56 -13.16 9.25
N PHE A 30 -21.46 -13.88 8.13
CA PHE A 30 -20.59 -15.05 8.01
C PHE A 30 -19.13 -14.73 8.32
N LEU A 31 -18.58 -13.62 7.81
CA LEU A 31 -17.19 -13.23 8.12
C LEU A 31 -17.02 -12.82 9.58
N GLU A 32 -17.98 -12.11 10.18
CA GLU A 32 -17.97 -11.77 11.60
C GLU A 32 -18.01 -13.02 12.48
N GLU A 33 -18.84 -13.99 12.13
CA GLU A 33 -18.90 -15.31 12.79
C GLU A 33 -17.59 -16.07 12.60
N LEU A 34 -17.04 -16.12 11.38
CA LEU A 34 -15.75 -16.76 11.09
C LEU A 34 -14.62 -16.14 11.92
N ILE A 35 -14.55 -14.81 11.99
CA ILE A 35 -13.55 -14.09 12.78
C ILE A 35 -13.70 -14.43 14.26
N SER A 36 -14.91 -14.34 14.79
CA SER A 36 -15.17 -14.52 16.22
C SER A 36 -14.99 -15.96 16.68
N SER A 37 -15.37 -16.95 15.86
CA SER A 37 -15.33 -18.37 16.22
C SER A 37 -14.00 -19.07 15.88
N HIS A 38 -13.41 -18.77 14.72
CA HIS A 38 -12.24 -19.49 14.22
C HIS A 38 -10.95 -18.67 14.30
N LEU A 39 -11.02 -17.33 14.24
CA LEU A 39 -9.83 -16.47 14.17
C LEU A 39 -9.52 -15.69 15.45
N ARG A 40 -10.40 -15.73 16.47
CA ARG A 40 -10.19 -15.06 17.77
C ARG A 40 -9.42 -15.88 18.81
N GLY A 41 -9.11 -17.14 18.51
CA GLY A 41 -8.33 -18.04 19.37
C GLY A 41 -6.90 -17.58 19.63
N ASP A 42 -6.17 -18.36 20.43
CA ASP A 42 -4.77 -18.08 20.77
C ASP A 42 -3.92 -18.02 19.48
N PRO A 43 -3.02 -17.04 19.29
CA PRO A 43 -2.07 -17.04 18.18
C PRO A 43 -1.25 -18.34 18.03
N SER A 44 -1.12 -19.10 19.11
CA SER A 44 -0.48 -20.42 19.16
C SER A 44 -1.29 -21.50 18.44
N ASP A 45 -2.61 -21.31 18.29
CA ASP A 45 -3.49 -22.23 17.56
C ASP A 45 -3.24 -22.10 16.06
N ARG A 46 -2.39 -22.99 15.54
CA ARG A 46 -1.98 -23.00 14.13
C ARG A 46 -3.14 -23.29 13.19
N LEU A 47 -3.16 -22.54 12.09
CA LEU A 47 -4.16 -22.69 11.02
C LEU A 47 -3.55 -23.38 9.80
N SER A 48 -4.36 -24.19 9.09
CA SER A 48 -3.90 -24.91 7.90
C SER A 48 -3.72 -23.99 6.69
N LYS A 49 -2.52 -23.99 6.11
CA LYS A 49 -2.19 -23.25 4.88
C LYS A 49 -3.12 -23.60 3.71
N SER A 50 -3.45 -24.88 3.53
CA SER A 50 -4.27 -25.37 2.42
C SER A 50 -5.70 -24.81 2.43
N VAL A 51 -6.18 -24.40 3.60
CA VAL A 51 -7.52 -23.82 3.79
C VAL A 51 -7.49 -22.30 3.62
N TRP A 52 -6.51 -21.65 4.26
CA TRP A 52 -6.54 -20.20 4.39
C TRP A 52 -5.94 -19.45 3.19
N ILE A 53 -5.04 -20.06 2.42
CA ILE A 53 -4.55 -19.43 1.17
C ILE A 53 -5.69 -19.25 0.15
N PRO A 54 -6.47 -20.27 -0.21
CA PRO A 54 -7.61 -20.09 -1.12
C PRO A 54 -8.63 -19.08 -0.58
N ALA A 55 -8.97 -19.18 0.71
CA ALA A 55 -9.95 -18.30 1.35
C ALA A 55 -9.55 -16.81 1.29
N THR A 56 -8.30 -16.49 1.65
CA THR A 56 -7.79 -15.11 1.62
C THR A 56 -7.54 -14.60 0.20
N THR A 57 -7.18 -15.50 -0.73
CA THR A 57 -7.11 -15.17 -2.16
C THR A 57 -8.48 -14.76 -2.68
N GLY A 58 -9.52 -15.56 -2.41
CA GLY A 58 -10.89 -15.24 -2.79
C GLY A 58 -11.37 -13.92 -2.19
N LEU A 59 -11.20 -13.70 -0.88
CA LEU A 59 -11.55 -12.41 -0.26
C LEU A 59 -10.88 -11.22 -0.98
N THR A 60 -9.62 -11.37 -1.33
CA THR A 60 -8.84 -10.32 -1.97
C THR A 60 -9.32 -10.06 -3.39
N GLU A 61 -9.59 -11.09 -4.18
CA GLU A 61 -10.16 -10.97 -5.53
C GLU A 61 -11.52 -10.27 -5.53
N TYR A 62 -12.41 -10.69 -4.63
CA TYR A 62 -13.79 -10.21 -4.65
C TYR A 62 -14.01 -8.86 -3.98
N PHE A 63 -13.23 -8.51 -2.96
CA PHE A 63 -13.48 -7.28 -2.18
C PHE A 63 -12.39 -6.22 -2.31
N ILE A 64 -11.15 -6.61 -2.61
CA ILE A 64 -10.02 -5.68 -2.71
C ILE A 64 -9.78 -5.32 -4.18
N PHE A 65 -9.59 -6.30 -5.05
CA PHE A 65 -9.36 -6.04 -6.48
C PHE A 65 -10.59 -5.37 -7.11
N ALA A 66 -11.79 -5.86 -6.84
CA ALA A 66 -13.04 -5.32 -7.38
C ALA A 66 -13.53 -4.03 -6.68
N PHE A 67 -12.73 -3.42 -5.79
CA PHE A 67 -13.12 -2.15 -5.16
C PHE A 67 -13.26 -1.03 -6.21
N PRO A 68 -14.32 -0.21 -6.19
CA PRO A 68 -14.53 0.79 -7.24
C PRO A 68 -13.40 1.83 -7.28
N ALA A 69 -13.08 2.33 -8.47
CA ALA A 69 -12.20 3.49 -8.62
C ALA A 69 -12.95 4.77 -8.19
N PRO A 70 -12.24 5.81 -7.70
CA PRO A 70 -12.86 7.10 -7.39
C PRO A 70 -13.66 7.63 -8.58
N GLY A 71 -14.82 8.23 -8.30
CA GLY A 71 -15.75 8.75 -9.31
C GLY A 71 -16.70 7.71 -9.92
N THR A 72 -16.45 6.41 -9.75
CA THR A 72 -17.36 5.36 -10.23
C THR A 72 -18.61 5.24 -9.36
N LEU A 73 -18.44 5.32 -8.03
CA LEU A 73 -19.50 5.25 -7.04
C LEU A 73 -19.20 6.21 -5.91
N ARG A 74 -20.21 6.89 -5.37
CA ARG A 74 -20.04 7.77 -4.21
C ARG A 74 -19.74 6.94 -2.95
N TRP A 75 -18.90 7.47 -2.06
CA TRP A 75 -18.44 6.74 -0.86
C TRP A 75 -19.57 6.42 0.13
N ASP A 76 -20.52 7.34 0.29
CA ASP A 76 -21.69 7.17 1.15
C ASP A 76 -22.65 6.08 0.66
N LEU A 77 -22.53 5.68 -0.61
CA LEU A 77 -23.34 4.61 -1.22
C LEU A 77 -22.64 3.23 -1.19
N MET A 78 -21.52 3.09 -0.48
CA MET A 78 -20.78 1.82 -0.40
C MET A 78 -20.45 1.34 1.02
N PRO A 79 -21.32 1.53 2.03
CA PRO A 79 -21.02 1.17 3.42
C PRO A 79 -20.68 -0.32 3.59
N GLU A 80 -21.40 -1.20 2.90
CA GLU A 80 -21.18 -2.64 2.94
C GLU A 80 -19.84 -3.06 2.34
N LYS A 81 -19.46 -2.47 1.19
CA LYS A 81 -18.15 -2.74 0.55
C LYS A 81 -17.01 -2.29 1.46
N VAL A 82 -17.16 -1.13 2.08
CA VAL A 82 -16.17 -0.58 3.03
C VAL A 82 -16.05 -1.49 4.26
N LYS A 83 -17.18 -1.98 4.80
CA LYS A 83 -17.19 -2.94 5.90
C LYS A 83 -16.53 -4.27 5.51
N LEU A 84 -16.80 -4.79 4.32
CA LEU A 84 -16.19 -6.01 3.78
C LEU A 84 -14.68 -5.89 3.59
N VAL A 85 -14.18 -4.74 3.13
CA VAL A 85 -12.75 -4.45 3.10
C VAL A 85 -12.15 -4.51 4.51
N GLY A 86 -12.80 -3.86 5.49
CA GLY A 86 -12.36 -3.89 6.88
C GLY A 86 -12.28 -5.31 7.46
N LEU A 87 -13.32 -6.12 7.26
CA LEU A 87 -13.34 -7.52 7.69
C LEU A 87 -12.28 -8.35 6.96
N THR A 88 -12.06 -8.10 5.67
CA THR A 88 -11.01 -8.77 4.89
C THR A 88 -9.62 -8.45 5.44
N MET A 89 -9.34 -7.18 5.79
CA MET A 89 -8.08 -6.81 6.43
C MET A 89 -7.90 -7.53 7.78
N ASP A 90 -8.96 -7.65 8.59
CA ASP A 90 -8.89 -8.35 9.88
C ASP A 90 -8.63 -9.86 9.71
N VAL A 91 -9.26 -10.50 8.71
CA VAL A 91 -8.96 -11.90 8.35
C VAL A 91 -7.51 -12.05 7.92
N LEU A 92 -7.01 -11.20 7.02
CA LEU A 92 -5.62 -11.25 6.54
C LEU A 92 -4.62 -11.12 7.69
N GLN A 93 -4.82 -10.15 8.61
CA GLN A 93 -3.95 -9.98 9.77
C GLN A 93 -3.93 -11.21 10.69
N ARG A 94 -5.09 -11.82 10.95
CA ARG A 94 -5.19 -13.01 11.81
C ARG A 94 -4.59 -14.25 11.16
N VAL A 95 -4.81 -14.42 9.85
CA VAL A 95 -4.19 -15.50 9.07
C VAL A 95 -2.67 -15.36 9.08
N LEU A 96 -2.16 -14.14 8.88
CA LEU A 96 -0.72 -13.84 8.93
C LEU A 96 -0.09 -14.25 10.26
N ALA A 97 -0.79 -14.02 11.37
CA ALA A 97 -0.29 -14.35 12.70
C ALA A 97 -0.31 -15.85 13.03
N ARG A 98 -1.19 -16.63 12.38
CA ARG A 98 -1.52 -18.02 12.80
C ARG A 98 -1.19 -19.11 11.79
N VAL A 99 -0.99 -18.78 10.52
CA VAL A 99 -0.53 -19.74 9.50
C VAL A 99 0.98 -19.75 9.44
N GLU A 100 1.59 -20.79 10.03
CA GLU A 100 3.04 -20.98 9.96
C GLU A 100 3.48 -21.30 8.53
N GLY A 101 4.60 -20.72 8.09
CA GLY A 101 5.12 -20.93 6.75
C GLY A 101 4.19 -20.44 5.63
N LEU A 102 3.34 -19.44 5.90
CA LEU A 102 2.37 -18.90 4.95
C LEU A 102 2.97 -18.55 3.57
N PHE A 103 4.24 -18.16 3.53
CA PHE A 103 4.96 -17.73 2.33
C PHE A 103 5.97 -18.75 1.77
N VAL A 104 6.22 -19.86 2.48
CA VAL A 104 7.15 -20.91 2.02
C VAL A 104 6.50 -21.63 0.84
N ASP A 105 7.10 -21.63 -0.35
CA ASP A 105 6.54 -22.21 -1.59
C ASP A 105 5.22 -21.55 -2.06
N SER A 106 4.98 -20.30 -1.67
CA SER A 106 3.75 -19.55 -2.01
C SER A 106 4.05 -18.08 -2.32
N GLY A 107 5.12 -17.83 -3.07
CA GLY A 107 5.54 -16.48 -3.42
C GLY A 107 4.53 -15.70 -4.25
N ASP A 108 3.97 -16.34 -5.28
CA ASP A 108 2.93 -15.71 -6.11
C ASP A 108 1.72 -15.27 -5.30
N TYR A 109 1.35 -16.05 -4.28
CA TYR A 109 0.29 -15.68 -3.35
C TYR A 109 0.63 -14.42 -2.56
N ALA A 110 1.82 -14.34 -1.96
CA ALA A 110 2.22 -13.16 -1.19
C ALA A 110 2.22 -11.89 -2.05
N ILE A 111 2.77 -11.99 -3.26
CA ILE A 111 2.84 -10.91 -4.23
C ILE A 111 1.45 -10.48 -4.69
N LYS A 112 0.55 -11.43 -4.96
CA LYS A 112 -0.83 -11.15 -5.38
C LYS A 112 -1.59 -10.37 -4.30
N ILE A 113 -1.50 -10.81 -3.04
CA ILE A 113 -2.16 -10.13 -1.91
C ILE A 113 -1.56 -8.73 -1.69
N PHE A 114 -0.23 -8.59 -1.79
CA PHE A 114 0.44 -7.29 -1.73
C PHE A 114 -0.06 -6.34 -2.84
N LYS A 115 -0.07 -6.78 -4.10
CA LYS A 115 -0.54 -5.97 -5.25
C LYS A 115 -1.96 -5.46 -5.02
N ALA A 116 -2.85 -6.32 -4.52
CA ALA A 116 -4.24 -5.96 -4.24
C ALA A 116 -4.34 -4.87 -3.17
N MET A 117 -3.67 -5.07 -2.02
CA MET A 117 -3.68 -4.09 -0.92
C MET A 117 -3.04 -2.78 -1.33
N PHE A 118 -1.95 -2.82 -2.11
CA PHE A 118 -1.29 -1.63 -2.62
C PHE A 118 -2.20 -0.85 -3.58
N SER A 119 -2.82 -1.53 -4.54
CA SER A 119 -3.79 -0.97 -5.48
C SER A 119 -5.00 -0.35 -4.76
N LEU A 120 -5.53 -1.03 -3.73
CA LEU A 120 -6.59 -0.48 -2.89
C LEU A 120 -6.13 0.75 -2.10
N CYS A 121 -4.94 0.69 -1.48
CA CYS A 121 -4.40 1.81 -0.72
C CYS A 121 -4.20 3.05 -1.61
N PHE A 122 -3.70 2.86 -2.84
CA PHE A 122 -3.58 3.93 -3.83
C PHE A 122 -4.95 4.51 -4.21
N ARG A 123 -5.94 3.67 -4.54
CA ARG A 123 -7.32 4.11 -4.84
C ARG A 123 -7.94 4.91 -3.69
N LEU A 124 -7.74 4.47 -2.45
CA LEU A 124 -8.21 5.18 -1.25
C LEU A 124 -7.44 6.49 -1.00
N HIS A 125 -6.16 6.55 -1.39
CA HIS A 125 -5.35 7.76 -1.26
C HIS A 125 -5.80 8.85 -2.24
N VAL A 126 -6.12 8.47 -3.49
CA VAL A 126 -6.58 9.42 -4.52
C VAL A 126 -8.09 9.64 -4.49
N TRP A 127 -8.78 9.06 -3.50
CA TRP A 127 -10.20 9.34 -3.28
C TRP A 127 -10.40 10.81 -2.91
N PRO A 128 -11.34 11.53 -3.55
CA PRO A 128 -11.61 12.92 -3.22
C PRO A 128 -11.88 13.11 -1.73
N GLU A 129 -11.34 14.19 -1.16
CA GLU A 129 -11.59 14.54 0.23
C GLU A 129 -13.08 14.80 0.44
N ILE A 130 -13.70 13.96 1.27
CA ILE A 130 -15.12 14.07 1.59
C ILE A 130 -15.24 15.12 2.70
N LYS A 131 -15.77 16.29 2.35
CA LYS A 131 -15.99 17.38 3.31
C LYS A 131 -17.31 17.25 4.07
N GLU A 132 -18.21 16.40 3.59
CA GLU A 132 -19.51 16.16 4.18
C GLU A 132 -19.39 15.20 5.38
N GLU A 133 -20.25 15.40 6.39
CA GLU A 133 -20.36 14.47 7.50
C GLU A 133 -20.93 13.14 6.98
N LEU A 134 -20.11 12.09 7.06
CA LEU A 134 -20.54 10.73 6.74
C LEU A 134 -21.48 10.21 7.84
N PRO A 135 -22.37 9.26 7.51
CA PRO A 135 -23.13 8.53 8.54
C PRO A 135 -22.19 7.91 9.58
N THR A 136 -22.64 7.87 10.85
CA THR A 136 -21.82 7.46 12.01
C THR A 136 -21.18 6.07 11.87
N ASP A 137 -21.78 5.19 11.08
CA ASP A 137 -21.37 3.81 10.84
C ASP A 137 -20.43 3.63 9.63
N VAL A 138 -20.24 4.67 8.81
CA VAL A 138 -19.39 4.60 7.61
C VAL A 138 -18.02 5.22 7.88
N PRO A 139 -16.93 4.43 7.86
CA PRO A 139 -15.62 4.99 8.12
C PRO A 139 -15.16 5.86 6.95
N HIS A 140 -14.47 6.94 7.28
CA HIS A 140 -13.88 7.84 6.30
C HIS A 140 -12.80 7.13 5.45
N PRO A 141 -12.63 7.47 4.15
CA PRO A 141 -11.62 6.84 3.28
C PRO A 141 -10.21 6.83 3.88
N SER A 142 -9.81 7.91 4.57
CA SER A 142 -8.51 8.02 5.23
C SER A 142 -8.29 6.98 6.34
N LYS A 143 -9.36 6.62 7.07
CA LYS A 143 -9.29 5.56 8.10
C LYS A 143 -9.12 4.19 7.45
N VAL A 144 -9.92 3.88 6.43
CA VAL A 144 -9.80 2.63 5.68
C VAL A 144 -8.42 2.51 5.04
N LYS A 145 -7.90 3.61 4.48
CA LYS A 145 -6.53 3.68 3.93
C LYS A 145 -5.49 3.31 4.99
N ALA A 146 -5.60 3.88 6.19
CA ALA A 146 -4.66 3.60 7.28
C ALA A 146 -4.71 2.13 7.73
N ASP A 147 -5.90 1.53 7.81
CA ASP A 147 -6.07 0.12 8.16
C ASP A 147 -5.51 -0.82 7.08
N VAL A 148 -5.74 -0.52 5.80
CA VAL A 148 -5.17 -1.25 4.66
C VAL A 148 -3.65 -1.13 4.65
N LEU A 149 -3.12 0.09 4.81
CA LEU A 149 -1.68 0.34 4.86
C LEU A 149 -1.01 -0.40 6.02
N LYS A 150 -1.60 -0.37 7.21
CA LYS A 150 -1.13 -1.12 8.39
C LYS A 150 -1.08 -2.62 8.10
N THR A 151 -2.13 -3.17 7.50
CA THR A 151 -2.20 -4.59 7.13
C THR A 151 -1.14 -4.95 6.09
N MET A 152 -0.98 -4.10 5.07
CA MET A 152 0.01 -4.27 4.02
C MET A 152 1.43 -4.24 4.58
N ILE A 153 1.76 -3.29 5.46
CA ILE A 153 3.07 -3.22 6.12
C ILE A 153 3.30 -4.49 6.95
N ALA A 154 2.33 -4.94 7.75
CA ALA A 154 2.46 -6.18 8.52
C ALA A 154 2.73 -7.39 7.61
N TRP A 155 2.00 -7.49 6.49
CA TRP A 155 2.14 -8.54 5.49
C TRP A 155 3.54 -8.59 4.89
N ILE A 156 4.05 -7.44 4.43
CA ILE A 156 5.39 -7.33 3.85
C ILE A 156 6.45 -7.63 4.92
N ARG A 157 6.29 -7.10 6.15
CA ARG A 157 7.23 -7.34 7.25
C ARG A 157 7.31 -8.81 7.62
N ALA A 158 6.24 -9.57 7.50
CA ALA A 158 6.24 -11.00 7.81
C ALA A 158 7.11 -11.82 6.82
N LEU A 159 7.39 -11.30 5.62
CA LEU A 159 8.39 -11.89 4.71
C LEU A 159 9.82 -11.85 5.29
N SER A 160 10.10 -10.94 6.23
CA SER A 160 11.41 -10.85 6.89
C SER A 160 11.67 -11.95 7.92
N SER A 161 10.62 -12.60 8.42
CA SER A 161 10.69 -13.57 9.52
C SER A 161 11.23 -14.93 9.07
N GLY A 162 11.22 -15.21 7.75
CA GLY A 162 11.72 -16.45 7.17
C GLY A 162 13.24 -16.44 6.97
N LEU A 163 14.02 -16.49 8.05
CA LEU A 163 15.47 -16.76 7.96
C LEU A 163 15.77 -18.25 7.69
N SER A 164 14.81 -19.12 8.00
CA SER A 164 14.98 -20.56 7.94
C SER A 164 14.78 -21.09 6.51
N THR A 165 15.87 -21.51 5.87
CA THR A 165 15.89 -22.33 4.64
C THR A 165 15.43 -23.77 4.94
N VAL A 166 14.26 -23.95 5.55
CA VAL A 166 13.76 -25.28 5.94
C VAL A 166 13.20 -25.96 4.70
N GLY A 167 14.11 -26.53 3.92
CA GLY A 167 13.85 -27.23 2.66
C GLY A 167 14.97 -26.94 1.66
N LYS A 168 15.64 -27.97 1.15
CA LYS A 168 16.89 -27.90 0.33
C LYS A 168 16.76 -27.22 -1.05
N GLY A 169 15.85 -26.26 -1.24
CA GLY A 169 15.71 -25.57 -2.53
C GLY A 169 14.70 -24.43 -2.63
N GLY A 170 14.05 -24.02 -1.53
CA GLY A 170 13.14 -22.86 -1.56
C GLY A 170 13.90 -21.54 -1.48
N GLU A 171 13.51 -20.56 -2.29
CA GLU A 171 14.01 -19.18 -2.17
C GLU A 171 13.60 -18.62 -0.79
N PRO A 172 14.52 -17.98 -0.05
CA PRO A 172 14.21 -17.44 1.26
C PRO A 172 13.22 -16.26 1.14
N CYS A 173 12.29 -16.15 2.10
CA CYS A 173 11.25 -15.11 2.07
C CYS A 173 11.80 -13.67 2.02
N TRP A 174 13.02 -13.44 2.52
CA TRP A 174 13.66 -12.12 2.45
C TRP A 174 14.03 -11.71 1.01
N GLU A 175 14.23 -12.65 0.07
CA GLU A 175 14.45 -12.33 -1.35
C GLU A 175 13.17 -11.78 -1.98
N MET A 176 12.01 -12.35 -1.62
CA MET A 176 10.71 -11.83 -2.03
C MET A 176 10.43 -10.46 -1.43
N LEU A 177 10.79 -10.23 -0.15
CA LEU A 177 10.76 -8.90 0.44
C LEU A 177 11.63 -7.92 -0.34
N ARG A 178 12.87 -8.30 -0.67
CA ARG A 178 13.79 -7.49 -1.47
C ARG A 178 13.19 -7.17 -2.84
N MET A 179 12.59 -8.15 -3.51
CA MET A 179 11.91 -7.99 -4.80
C MET A 179 10.78 -6.96 -4.69
N VAL A 180 9.90 -7.08 -3.69
CA VAL A 180 8.80 -6.13 -3.46
C VAL A 180 9.33 -4.71 -3.25
N LEU A 181 10.31 -4.54 -2.36
CA LEU A 181 10.88 -3.22 -2.05
C LEU A 181 11.59 -2.60 -3.25
N THR A 182 12.36 -3.41 -4.01
CA THR A 182 13.05 -2.96 -5.22
C THR A 182 12.04 -2.53 -6.29
N SER A 183 10.99 -3.32 -6.50
CA SER A 183 9.90 -2.99 -7.42
C SER A 183 9.18 -1.70 -7.06
N CYS A 184 8.98 -1.42 -5.78
CA CYS A 184 8.46 -0.15 -5.31
C CYS A 184 9.40 1.02 -5.63
N ILE A 185 10.71 0.87 -5.38
CA ILE A 185 11.72 1.90 -5.68
C ILE A 185 11.76 2.19 -7.18
N GLU A 186 11.84 1.15 -8.01
CA GLU A 186 11.91 1.26 -9.46
C GLU A 186 10.63 1.89 -10.04
N LEU A 187 9.44 1.56 -9.51
CA LEU A 187 8.20 2.23 -9.90
C LEU A 187 8.29 3.75 -9.70
N VAL A 188 8.77 4.20 -8.54
CA VAL A 188 8.89 5.64 -8.28
C VAL A 188 9.94 6.28 -9.18
N GLN A 189 11.07 5.63 -9.42
CA GLN A 189 12.07 6.12 -10.38
C GLN A 189 11.46 6.29 -11.78
N GLU A 190 10.77 5.27 -12.30
CA GLU A 190 10.08 5.34 -13.59
C GLU A 190 9.05 6.49 -13.61
N LEU A 191 8.34 6.76 -12.51
CA LEU A 191 7.39 7.88 -12.40
C LEU A 191 8.06 9.25 -12.43
N LEU A 192 9.22 9.38 -11.77
CA LEU A 192 9.99 10.61 -11.73
C LEU A 192 10.67 10.92 -13.07
N ASP A 193 11.01 9.87 -13.82
CA ASP A 193 11.63 9.95 -15.15
C ASP A 193 10.61 10.18 -16.29
N LEU A 194 9.30 10.19 -15.98
CA LEU A 194 8.27 10.49 -16.97
C LEU A 194 8.50 11.88 -17.61
N PRO A 195 8.18 12.02 -18.92
CA PRO A 195 8.24 13.32 -19.58
C PRO A 195 7.32 14.33 -18.88
N SER A 196 7.57 15.62 -19.10
CA SER A 196 6.80 16.71 -18.48
C SER A 196 5.30 16.68 -18.81
N ASN A 197 4.91 16.04 -19.92
CA ASN A 197 3.53 15.93 -20.35
C ASN A 197 3.25 14.48 -20.84
N PRO A 198 3.11 13.51 -19.92
CA PRO A 198 2.84 12.13 -20.28
C PRO A 198 1.38 11.96 -20.70
N ASN A 199 1.12 11.03 -21.63
CA ASN A 199 -0.24 10.67 -22.04
C ASN A 199 -0.89 9.76 -21.00
N PHE A 200 -2.06 10.14 -20.51
CA PHE A 200 -2.87 9.38 -19.56
C PHE A 200 -4.03 8.66 -20.29
N PRO A 201 -4.54 7.53 -19.75
CA PRO A 201 -4.12 6.89 -18.49
C PRO A 201 -2.80 6.12 -18.61
N LEU A 202 -2.09 5.99 -17.49
CA LEU A 202 -0.91 5.12 -17.37
C LEU A 202 -1.31 3.81 -16.69
N HIS A 203 -0.95 2.70 -17.29
CA HIS A 203 -1.07 1.37 -16.70
C HIS A 203 0.15 1.06 -15.85
N VAL A 204 -0.09 0.65 -14.60
CA VAL A 204 0.97 0.29 -13.66
C VAL A 204 0.97 -1.21 -13.43
N SER A 205 2.14 -1.83 -13.58
CA SER A 205 2.44 -3.19 -13.13
C SER A 205 3.57 -3.13 -12.11
N LEU A 206 3.30 -3.52 -10.87
CA LEU A 206 4.26 -3.41 -9.77
C LEU A 206 5.48 -4.33 -9.97
N MET A 207 5.25 -5.53 -10.50
CA MET A 207 6.27 -6.59 -10.52
C MET A 207 6.83 -6.88 -11.91
N ASN A 208 6.31 -6.25 -12.97
CA ASN A 208 6.73 -6.52 -14.34
C ASN A 208 7.35 -5.26 -14.94
N ALA A 209 8.54 -5.37 -15.51
CA ALA A 209 9.14 -4.31 -16.32
C ALA A 209 8.63 -4.37 -17.78
N PRO A 210 8.43 -3.22 -18.46
CA PRO A 210 8.34 -1.88 -17.89
C PRO A 210 7.11 -1.77 -16.97
N ARG A 211 7.25 -1.08 -15.82
CA ARG A 211 6.19 -0.97 -14.81
C ARG A 211 5.14 0.04 -15.20
N ILE A 212 5.56 1.10 -15.89
CA ILE A 212 4.67 2.10 -16.43
C ILE A 212 4.51 1.87 -17.93
N ARG A 213 3.27 1.75 -18.37
CA ARG A 213 2.91 1.62 -19.78
C ARG A 213 1.82 2.62 -20.12
N HIS A 214 1.83 3.12 -21.35
CA HIS A 214 0.67 3.84 -21.86
C HIS A 214 -0.44 2.84 -22.17
N ALA A 215 -1.70 3.28 -22.03
CA ALA A 215 -2.83 2.52 -22.51
C ALA A 215 -2.73 2.36 -24.04
N ASP A 216 -2.40 1.15 -24.49
CA ASP A 216 -2.35 0.78 -25.89
C ASP A 216 -3.61 -0.02 -26.23
N PRO A 217 -4.49 0.47 -27.12
CA PRO A 217 -5.72 -0.22 -27.49
C PRO A 217 -5.50 -1.51 -28.30
N GLU A 218 -4.30 -1.76 -28.85
CA GLU A 218 -4.05 -2.88 -29.76
C GLU A 218 -3.09 -3.96 -29.21
N GLY A 219 -2.50 -3.75 -28.03
CA GLY A 219 -1.53 -4.67 -27.42
C GLY A 219 -2.17 -5.87 -26.69
N GLU A 220 -1.40 -6.97 -26.54
CA GLU A 220 -1.77 -8.08 -25.64
C GLU A 220 -2.06 -7.53 -24.23
N GLU A 221 -3.31 -7.71 -23.77
CA GLU A 221 -3.83 -7.16 -22.51
C GLU A 221 -3.18 -7.83 -21.28
N LEU A 222 -1.98 -7.38 -20.91
CA LEU A 222 -1.52 -7.57 -19.54
C LEU A 222 -2.37 -6.69 -18.63
N THR A 223 -3.19 -7.33 -17.80
CA THR A 223 -4.10 -6.63 -16.88
C THR A 223 -3.27 -5.78 -15.91
N PRO A 224 -3.47 -4.44 -15.87
CA PRO A 224 -2.72 -3.57 -14.97
C PRO A 224 -3.08 -3.86 -13.51
N ASP A 225 -2.11 -3.69 -12.60
CA ASP A 225 -2.38 -3.79 -11.15
C ASP A 225 -3.24 -2.60 -10.68
N PHE A 226 -3.02 -1.42 -11.28
CA PHE A 226 -3.87 -0.23 -11.20
C PHE A 226 -3.54 0.76 -12.31
N THR A 227 -4.35 1.80 -12.44
CA THR A 227 -4.19 2.86 -13.45
C THR A 227 -4.00 4.21 -12.79
N ILE A 228 -3.09 5.03 -13.33
CA ILE A 228 -2.96 6.44 -12.99
C ILE A 228 -3.74 7.23 -14.03
N GLN A 229 -4.77 7.96 -13.61
CA GLN A 229 -5.68 8.67 -14.50
C GLN A 229 -5.19 10.06 -14.86
N THR A 230 -4.43 10.70 -13.96
CA THR A 230 -3.95 12.07 -14.15
C THR A 230 -2.56 12.30 -13.56
N ALA A 231 -1.89 13.37 -13.99
CA ALA A 231 -0.59 13.77 -13.43
C ALA A 231 -0.65 14.08 -11.92
N HIS A 232 -1.84 14.41 -11.40
CA HIS A 232 -2.11 14.77 -10.02
C HIS A 232 -1.95 13.61 -9.06
N GLU A 233 -2.08 12.38 -9.57
CA GLU A 233 -1.98 11.14 -8.79
C GLU A 233 -0.54 10.65 -8.62
N ILE A 234 0.43 11.20 -9.38
CA ILE A 234 1.84 10.78 -9.35
C ILE A 234 2.46 11.07 -7.97
N LEU A 235 2.32 12.28 -7.44
CA LEU A 235 2.89 12.66 -6.15
C LEU A 235 2.28 11.86 -4.97
N PRO A 236 0.95 11.73 -4.87
CA PRO A 236 0.30 10.79 -3.95
C PRO A 236 0.87 9.37 -4.01
N LEU A 237 1.07 8.83 -5.20
CA LEU A 237 1.64 7.49 -5.40
C LEU A 237 3.09 7.40 -4.89
N CYS A 238 3.94 8.37 -5.25
CA CYS A 238 5.31 8.44 -4.74
C CYS A 238 5.35 8.51 -3.21
N SER A 239 4.45 9.30 -2.61
CA SER A 239 4.31 9.44 -1.16
C SER A 239 3.90 8.13 -0.48
N LEU A 240 2.91 7.42 -1.07
CA LEU A 240 2.44 6.13 -0.58
C LEU A 240 3.52 5.04 -0.68
N VAL A 241 4.23 4.99 -1.81
CA VAL A 241 5.37 4.06 -1.98
C VAL A 241 6.42 4.34 -0.91
N PHE A 242 6.82 5.61 -0.75
CA PHE A 242 7.81 6.00 0.24
C PHE A 242 7.35 5.61 1.66
N GLU A 243 6.11 5.91 2.04
CA GLU A 243 5.56 5.51 3.34
C GLU A 243 5.54 4.00 3.56
N THR A 244 5.21 3.23 2.52
CA THR A 244 5.15 1.77 2.57
C THR A 244 6.54 1.18 2.82
N ILE A 245 7.56 1.58 2.04
CA ILE A 245 8.90 1.00 2.12
C ILE A 245 9.60 1.37 3.43
N THR A 246 9.49 2.62 3.89
CA THR A 246 10.09 3.07 5.15
C THR A 246 9.43 2.44 6.37
N SER A 247 8.10 2.35 6.40
CA SER A 247 7.36 1.76 7.52
C SER A 247 7.53 0.24 7.54
N THR A 248 7.78 -0.36 6.38
CA THR A 248 8.21 -1.76 6.32
C THR A 248 9.59 -1.95 6.96
N LEU A 249 10.53 -1.04 6.76
CA LEU A 249 11.88 -1.15 7.33
C LEU A 249 12.01 -0.64 8.78
N SER A 250 10.98 0.04 9.31
CA SER A 250 10.97 0.61 10.66
C SER A 250 9.83 0.04 11.51
N PRO A 251 10.11 -0.63 12.65
CA PRO A 251 11.43 -0.83 13.25
C PRO A 251 12.30 -1.84 12.46
N PRO A 252 13.61 -1.91 12.73
CA PRO A 252 14.54 -2.86 12.11
C PRO A 252 13.98 -4.27 11.92
N LEU A 253 14.24 -4.86 10.75
CA LEU A 253 13.84 -6.22 10.40
C LEU A 253 14.90 -7.23 10.79
N ILE A 254 14.50 -8.49 11.00
CA ILE A 254 15.42 -9.58 11.30
C ILE A 254 16.43 -9.77 10.16
N CYS A 255 16.00 -9.64 8.91
CA CYS A 255 16.83 -9.74 7.72
C CYS A 255 17.48 -8.41 7.30
N GLN A 256 17.56 -7.39 8.17
CA GLN A 256 18.01 -6.04 7.79
C GLN A 256 19.41 -6.02 7.15
N GLY A 257 20.31 -6.92 7.55
CA GLY A 257 21.65 -7.05 6.95
C GLY A 257 21.63 -7.30 5.43
N PHE A 258 20.61 -8.01 4.94
CA PHE A 258 20.42 -8.29 3.51
C PHE A 258 19.76 -7.12 2.76
N LEU A 259 19.24 -6.12 3.46
CA LEU A 259 18.47 -5.00 2.91
C LEU A 259 19.17 -3.64 3.08
N VAL A 260 20.46 -3.64 3.46
CA VAL A 260 21.22 -2.40 3.70
C VAL A 260 21.30 -1.53 2.45
N ASP A 261 21.50 -2.15 1.28
CA ASP A 261 21.55 -1.41 0.02
C ASP A 261 20.18 -0.83 -0.37
N ILE A 262 19.09 -1.57 -0.13
CA ILE A 262 17.71 -1.08 -0.28
C ILE A 262 17.46 0.13 0.62
N GLY A 263 17.90 0.07 1.88
CA GLY A 263 17.81 1.22 2.80
C GLY A 263 18.51 2.47 2.26
N ARG A 264 19.67 2.33 1.61
CA ARG A 264 20.37 3.46 0.96
C ARG A 264 19.61 3.98 -0.26
N GLN A 265 19.09 3.09 -1.10
CA GLN A 265 18.28 3.46 -2.26
C GLN A 265 17.03 4.24 -1.85
N ILE A 266 16.38 3.88 -0.74
CA ILE A 266 15.23 4.61 -0.20
C ILE A 266 15.60 6.04 0.21
N LEU A 267 16.78 6.26 0.80
CA LEU A 267 17.24 7.62 1.13
C LEU A 267 17.45 8.48 -0.12
N VAL A 268 18.05 7.88 -1.15
CA VAL A 268 18.21 8.55 -2.46
C VAL A 268 16.85 8.84 -3.07
N LEU A 269 15.93 7.87 -3.04
CA LEU A 269 14.57 8.01 -3.56
C LEU A 269 13.81 9.13 -2.84
N GLY A 270 13.87 9.18 -1.51
CA GLY A 270 13.23 10.23 -0.72
C GLY A 270 13.72 11.62 -1.10
N ARG A 271 15.03 11.76 -1.35
CA ARG A 271 15.61 13.00 -1.88
C ARG A 271 15.13 13.30 -3.29
N SER A 272 15.08 12.32 -4.19
CA SER A 272 14.60 12.51 -5.55
C SER A 272 13.13 12.94 -5.60
N VAL A 273 12.26 12.32 -4.78
CA VAL A 273 10.84 12.72 -4.67
C VAL A 273 10.73 14.12 -4.05
N PHE A 274 11.54 14.42 -3.02
CA PHE A 274 11.60 15.76 -2.44
C PHE A 274 11.98 16.80 -3.50
N ASP A 275 13.09 16.61 -4.22
CA ASP A 275 13.56 17.52 -5.27
C ASP A 275 12.53 17.65 -6.41
N PHE A 276 11.83 16.57 -6.76
CA PHE A 276 10.75 16.57 -7.76
C PHE A 276 9.54 17.40 -7.34
N CYS A 277 9.17 17.38 -6.05
CA CYS A 277 8.13 18.26 -5.52
C CYS A 277 8.45 19.76 -5.76
N TYR A 278 9.74 20.13 -5.86
CA TYR A 278 10.18 21.51 -6.14
C TYR A 278 10.44 21.81 -7.62
N SER A 279 10.89 20.84 -8.41
CA SER A 279 11.42 21.09 -9.75
C SER A 279 10.34 21.36 -10.81
N ARG A 280 9.14 20.76 -10.67
CA ARG A 280 8.03 21.02 -11.60
C ARG A 280 7.33 22.33 -11.25
N GLY A 281 6.90 23.10 -12.25
CA GLY A 281 5.94 24.20 -12.08
C GLY A 281 4.52 23.71 -11.78
N ASN A 282 4.36 22.58 -11.09
CA ASN A 282 3.05 21.97 -10.86
C ASN A 282 2.25 22.89 -9.93
N LYS A 283 1.12 23.40 -10.41
CA LYS A 283 0.30 24.38 -9.70
C LYS A 283 -0.44 23.78 -8.50
N GLU A 284 -0.26 22.48 -8.27
CA GLU A 284 -0.88 21.72 -7.18
C GLU A 284 -0.12 21.80 -5.86
N TYR A 285 -0.25 22.95 -5.24
CA TYR A 285 0.31 23.28 -3.95
C TYR A 285 -0.06 22.28 -2.84
N ALA A 286 -1.32 21.83 -2.78
CA ALA A 286 -1.81 20.94 -1.71
C ALA A 286 -1.16 19.54 -1.74
N ASN A 287 -1.15 18.88 -2.90
CA ASN A 287 -0.56 17.54 -3.06
C ASN A 287 0.94 17.54 -2.75
N ARG A 288 1.65 18.59 -3.17
CA ARG A 288 3.07 18.79 -2.83
C ARG A 288 3.28 18.91 -1.34
N ALA A 289 2.46 19.72 -0.68
CA ALA A 289 2.58 19.94 0.74
C ALA A 289 2.38 18.65 1.54
N MET A 290 1.32 17.91 1.22
CA MET A 290 1.06 16.61 1.84
C MET A 290 2.19 15.62 1.57
N CYS A 291 2.67 15.51 0.33
CA CYS A 291 3.77 14.63 -0.04
C CYS A 291 5.07 14.98 0.71
N LEU A 292 5.44 16.26 0.78
CA LEU A 292 6.61 16.72 1.52
C LEU A 292 6.48 16.45 3.03
N ALA A 293 5.34 16.76 3.62
CA ALA A 293 5.08 16.50 5.04
C ALA A 293 5.18 15.00 5.36
N GLN A 294 4.63 14.16 4.49
CA GLN A 294 4.69 12.71 4.62
C GLN A 294 6.14 12.19 4.48
N ILE A 295 6.89 12.59 3.44
CA ILE A 295 8.30 12.21 3.28
C ILE A 295 9.13 12.60 4.50
N MET A 296 8.91 13.81 5.06
CA MET A 296 9.62 14.26 6.24
C MET A 296 9.25 13.46 7.50
N ASN A 297 7.95 13.25 7.75
CA ASN A 297 7.46 12.51 8.92
C ASN A 297 7.92 11.05 8.88
N THR A 298 7.71 10.40 7.75
CA THR A 298 8.07 9.01 7.53
C THR A 298 9.60 8.86 7.48
N GLY A 299 10.29 9.85 6.96
CA GLY A 299 11.73 9.91 6.95
C GLY A 299 12.39 9.90 8.33
N ARG A 300 11.77 10.55 9.32
CA ARG A 300 12.19 10.48 10.73
C ARG A 300 12.18 9.04 11.27
N LEU A 301 11.35 8.15 10.74
CA LEU A 301 11.35 6.74 11.13
C LEU A 301 12.60 5.99 10.61
N LEU A 302 13.16 6.41 9.48
CA LEU A 302 14.41 5.84 8.97
C LEU A 302 15.63 6.30 9.76
N SER A 303 15.62 7.53 10.29
CA SER A 303 16.75 8.04 11.06
C SER A 303 16.93 7.32 12.39
N THR A 304 15.87 6.76 12.95
CA THR A 304 15.93 5.90 14.15
C THR A 304 16.35 4.47 13.85
N SER A 305 16.27 4.02 12.59
CA SER A 305 16.50 2.63 12.18
C SER A 305 17.98 2.26 11.93
N CYS A 306 18.93 3.02 12.49
CA CYS A 306 20.39 2.83 12.40
C CYS A 306 20.98 2.80 10.97
N LEU A 307 20.25 3.26 9.95
CA LEU A 307 20.79 3.37 8.59
C LEU A 307 21.79 4.53 8.52
N ALA A 308 23.07 4.21 8.32
CA ALA A 308 24.13 5.20 8.13
C ALA A 308 23.80 6.13 6.95
N GLY A 309 23.90 7.45 7.16
CA GLY A 309 23.63 8.47 6.15
C GLY A 309 22.19 9.00 6.09
N SER A 310 21.26 8.38 6.82
CA SER A 310 19.87 8.87 6.93
C SER A 310 19.82 10.32 7.43
N LYS A 311 20.52 10.61 8.53
CA LYS A 311 20.61 11.96 9.12
C LYS A 311 21.00 13.04 8.11
N CYS A 312 22.06 12.82 7.32
CA CYS A 312 22.53 13.80 6.34
C CYS A 312 21.47 14.11 5.26
N SER A 313 20.71 13.10 4.83
CA SER A 313 19.66 13.29 3.82
C SER A 313 18.49 14.12 4.38
N PHE A 314 18.09 13.86 5.63
CA PHE A 314 17.04 14.62 6.30
C PHE A 314 17.46 16.04 6.65
N ASP A 315 18.69 16.23 7.12
CA ASP A 315 19.24 17.55 7.41
C ASP A 315 19.28 18.41 6.14
N TYR A 316 19.59 17.83 4.98
CA TYR A 316 19.50 18.50 3.68
C TYR A 316 18.06 18.93 3.34
N MET A 317 17.09 18.02 3.44
CA MET A 317 15.69 18.32 3.12
C MET A 317 15.11 19.39 4.05
N ALA A 318 15.36 19.28 5.35
CA ALA A 318 14.95 20.27 6.35
C ALA A 318 15.60 21.63 6.11
N SER A 319 16.91 21.66 5.83
CA SER A 319 17.66 22.88 5.54
C SER A 319 17.19 23.55 4.25
N THR A 320 16.85 22.77 3.21
CA THR A 320 16.31 23.27 1.95
C THR A 320 14.93 23.89 2.14
N LEU A 321 14.05 23.22 2.92
CA LEU A 321 12.75 23.77 3.32
C LEU A 321 12.90 25.10 4.08
N PHE A 322 13.82 25.14 5.05
CA PHE A 322 14.10 26.35 5.83
C PHE A 322 14.63 27.49 4.96
N TRP A 323 15.64 27.23 4.14
CA TRP A 323 16.22 28.24 3.24
C TRP A 323 15.18 28.81 2.28
N ARG A 324 14.34 27.94 1.69
CA ARG A 324 13.23 28.37 0.81
C ARG A 324 12.25 29.28 1.55
N ARG A 325 11.88 28.96 2.79
CA ARG A 325 11.03 29.83 3.63
C ARG A 325 11.65 31.22 3.79
N MET A 326 12.96 31.28 4.00
CA MET A 326 13.67 32.55 4.19
C MET A 326 13.78 33.37 2.89
N CYS A 327 13.81 32.71 1.73
CA CYS A 327 13.86 33.38 0.42
C CYS A 327 12.48 33.80 -0.12
N LEU A 328 11.41 33.13 0.27
CA LEU A 328 10.04 33.49 -0.12
C LEU A 328 9.57 34.69 0.72
N GLY A 329 9.05 35.73 0.06
CA GLY A 329 8.57 36.92 0.74
C GLY A 329 7.30 36.68 1.57
N PRO A 330 6.93 37.60 2.48
CA PRO A 330 5.69 37.51 3.29
C PRO A 330 4.42 37.27 2.47
N GLN A 331 4.37 37.76 1.23
CA GLN A 331 3.22 37.64 0.34
C GLN A 331 3.09 36.26 -0.33
N ASP A 332 4.18 35.51 -0.43
CA ASP A 332 4.16 34.12 -0.95
C ASP A 332 3.87 33.08 0.17
N LEU A 333 3.84 33.54 1.43
CA LEU A 333 3.65 32.70 2.62
C LEU A 333 2.17 32.46 2.99
N GLU A 334 1.23 33.15 2.36
CA GLU A 334 -0.22 32.89 2.52
C GLU A 334 -0.67 31.58 1.83
N GLY A 335 0.22 30.92 1.08
CA GLY A 335 0.02 29.59 0.50
C GLY A 335 0.58 28.41 1.33
N THR A 336 0.49 27.21 0.77
CA THR A 336 0.86 25.90 1.36
C THR A 336 2.27 25.76 1.95
N GLY A 337 3.18 26.70 1.67
CA GLY A 337 4.49 26.72 2.32
C GLY A 337 4.38 26.78 3.86
N CYS A 338 3.36 27.47 4.39
CA CYS A 338 3.20 27.60 5.83
C CYS A 338 2.75 26.29 6.50
N SER A 339 1.84 25.52 5.89
CA SER A 339 1.30 24.28 6.50
C SER A 339 2.33 23.16 6.58
N VAL A 340 3.15 22.95 5.53
CA VAL A 340 4.24 21.95 5.55
C VAL A 340 5.24 22.27 6.65
N LEU A 341 5.61 23.55 6.78
CA LEU A 341 6.59 23.98 7.76
C LEU A 341 6.03 23.88 9.19
N THR A 342 4.74 24.13 9.40
CA THR A 342 4.11 23.85 10.70
C THR A 342 4.16 22.36 11.03
N VAL A 343 3.89 21.46 10.07
CA VAL A 343 3.98 20.01 10.32
C VAL A 343 5.43 19.54 10.53
N VAL A 344 6.39 20.12 9.81
CA VAL A 344 7.80 19.71 9.86
C VAL A 344 8.52 20.31 11.08
N PHE A 345 8.16 21.50 11.54
CA PHE A 345 8.86 22.19 12.64
C PHE A 345 8.08 22.26 13.96
N ALA A 346 6.82 21.78 14.01
CA ALA A 346 6.17 21.38 15.25
C ALA A 346 6.69 20.00 15.70
#